data_AF-A0A7S1A1G7-F1
#
_entry.id   AF-A0A7S1A1G7-F1
#
_cell.length_a   1.000
_cell.length_b   1.000
_cell.length_c   1.000
_cell.angle_alpha   90.00
_cell.angle_beta   90.00
_cell.angle_gamma   90.00
#
_symmetry.space_group_name_H-M   'P 1'
#
loop_
_entity.id
_entity.type
_entity.pdbx_description
1 polymer ?
#
loop_
_entity_poly.entity_id
_entity_poly.type
_entity_poly.pdbx_seq_one_letter_code
_entity_poly.pdbx_strand_id
1 'polypeptide(L)'
;MPADTLRWYLVRAGRGGDFGLDVNALKEMHDDELRILSNVVHRATTLAKRVGKGCVPDASVFETTPFDVDVLRARVCASMAKVDLHDATDAIMQATLDTDEWLTELVADGKLAKLDQFHKLCLVRTLLDAVFVLAHFYAPFVPSMADAVIGKFSTKARPMSELSVVFANLEAGSAVSSDSVLLKPLELADLGVVEEVRSSTEKELVRERVEPVKVEPQWTPESCPSDKVIPSGLSLYLSDTWAPGILVRPALENGTMGDHQIVDERVDYDMVLSRIRPGEQCLDVGAHIGALTIALADAAPGVRVVAVEPDPDSAAVLRSNLTWRGLKGAVLLEGALRAHQAAATTLYRAPLNSSVNSCVPVDGRDPVQVGVVTVGELLSACSSPPTVAKVDIEGGEYEVLPQLIAACPELRLLSLELHFTKKTFRLHLAPALREVLALFGFRPLGAVPSIGAAQLTHWERPPSAPRVANSLLPPILALWRHAYAGCSERLAERAGWQSKL
;
A
#
# COMPACT_ATOMS: atom_id res chain seq x y z
N MET A 1 8.83 -23.97 8.02
CA MET A 1 7.76 -23.13 7.44
C MET A 1 6.39 -23.77 7.65
N PRO A 2 5.43 -23.08 8.29
CA PRO A 2 4.05 -23.57 8.45
C PRO A 2 3.33 -23.72 7.10
N ALA A 3 2.58 -24.82 6.92
CA ALA A 3 1.90 -25.13 5.65
C ALA A 3 0.90 -24.05 5.23
N ASP A 4 0.10 -23.56 6.18
CA ASP A 4 -0.89 -22.51 5.91
C ASP A 4 -0.27 -21.18 5.50
N THR A 5 0.92 -20.85 6.02
CA THR A 5 1.67 -19.67 5.59
C THR A 5 2.07 -19.75 4.13
N LEU A 6 2.61 -20.91 3.71
CA LEU A 6 2.95 -21.13 2.31
C LEU A 6 1.71 -21.12 1.41
N ARG A 7 0.62 -21.78 1.83
CA ARG A 7 -0.63 -21.81 1.06
C ARG A 7 -1.19 -20.41 0.85
N TRP A 8 -1.23 -19.60 1.91
CA TRP A 8 -1.66 -18.22 1.84
C TRP A 8 -0.79 -17.41 0.89
N TYR A 9 0.53 -17.48 1.05
CA TYR A 9 1.48 -16.82 0.16
C TYR A 9 1.28 -17.19 -1.31
N LEU A 10 1.16 -18.48 -1.64
CA LEU A 10 0.98 -18.93 -3.02
C LEU A 10 -0.30 -18.39 -3.67
N VAL A 11 -1.38 -18.29 -2.89
CA VAL A 11 -2.66 -17.75 -3.37
C VAL A 11 -2.61 -16.23 -3.54
N ARG A 12 -1.90 -15.53 -2.65
CA ARG A 12 -1.82 -14.06 -2.62
C ARG A 12 -0.79 -13.51 -3.61
N ALA A 13 0.33 -14.20 -3.80
CA ALA A 13 1.41 -13.80 -4.71
C ALA A 13 1.11 -14.19 -6.16
N GLY A 14 0.43 -15.32 -6.40
CA GLY A 14 0.15 -15.84 -7.74
C GLY A 14 -1.01 -15.14 -8.45
N ARG A 15 -0.71 -14.18 -9.34
CA ARG A 15 -1.71 -13.44 -10.14
C ARG A 15 -1.77 -13.86 -11.62
N GLY A 16 -1.59 -15.15 -11.89
CA GLY A 16 -1.69 -15.73 -13.24
C GLY A 16 -0.45 -15.57 -14.13
N GLY A 17 0.61 -14.94 -13.62
CA GLY A 17 1.96 -14.94 -14.21
C GLY A 17 2.95 -15.77 -13.39
N ASP A 18 4.15 -15.96 -13.92
CA ASP A 18 5.25 -16.59 -13.19
C ASP A 18 5.65 -15.70 -12.00
N PHE A 19 5.86 -16.28 -10.83
CA PHE A 19 6.36 -15.57 -9.66
C PHE A 19 7.41 -16.39 -8.93
N GLY A 20 8.45 -15.71 -8.45
CA GLY A 20 9.48 -16.30 -7.59
C GLY A 20 9.02 -16.34 -6.14
N LEU A 21 9.51 -17.32 -5.38
CA LEU A 21 9.32 -17.34 -3.93
C LEU A 21 10.18 -16.25 -3.28
N ASP A 22 9.52 -15.24 -2.74
CA ASP A 22 10.10 -14.20 -1.91
C ASP A 22 9.80 -14.49 -0.44
N VAL A 23 10.86 -14.80 0.31
CA VAL A 23 10.80 -15.18 1.72
C VAL A 23 10.43 -13.99 2.61
N ASN A 24 10.81 -12.76 2.24
CA ASN A 24 10.46 -11.55 2.97
C ASN A 24 8.99 -11.21 2.76
N ALA A 25 8.51 -11.23 1.51
CA ALA A 25 7.09 -11.04 1.22
C ALA A 25 6.21 -12.12 1.88
N LEU A 26 6.68 -13.37 1.95
CA LEU A 26 6.00 -14.43 2.68
C LEU A 26 5.92 -14.14 4.18
N LYS A 27 7.01 -13.66 4.79
CA LYS A 27 7.04 -13.25 6.19
C LYS A 27 6.11 -12.07 6.44
N GLU A 28 6.13 -11.05 5.60
CA GLU A 28 5.22 -9.89 5.69
C GLU A 28 3.76 -10.33 5.59
N MET A 29 3.40 -11.16 4.61
CA MET A 29 2.03 -11.68 4.49
C MET A 29 1.64 -12.55 5.70
N HIS A 30 2.57 -13.30 6.29
CA HIS A 30 2.29 -13.99 7.55
C HIS A 30 1.99 -13.00 8.67
N ASP A 31 2.90 -12.04 8.85
CA ASP A 31 2.95 -11.22 10.04
C ASP A 31 1.91 -10.10 10.06
N ASP A 32 1.55 -9.62 8.88
CA ASP A 32 0.67 -8.48 8.67
C ASP A 32 -0.72 -8.87 8.15
N GLU A 33 -0.90 -10.08 7.59
CA GLU A 33 -2.23 -10.54 7.15
C GLU A 33 -2.78 -11.65 8.04
N LEU A 34 -2.16 -12.84 8.06
CA LEU A 34 -2.69 -13.99 8.80
C LEU A 34 -2.75 -13.74 10.31
N ARG A 35 -1.79 -13.00 10.86
CA ARG A 35 -1.81 -12.64 12.29
C ARG A 35 -2.97 -11.72 12.67
N ILE A 36 -3.59 -11.00 11.73
CA ILE A 36 -4.79 -10.20 12.03
C ILE A 36 -5.92 -11.12 12.50
N LEU A 37 -6.22 -12.19 11.77
CA LEU A 37 -7.24 -13.16 12.18
C LEU A 37 -6.89 -13.78 13.55
N SER A 38 -5.61 -14.14 13.75
CA SER A 38 -5.13 -14.67 15.05
C SER A 38 -5.38 -13.69 16.19
N ASN A 39 -5.13 -12.40 15.98
CA ASN A 39 -5.38 -11.34 16.96
C ASN A 39 -6.87 -11.16 17.25
N VAL A 40 -7.72 -11.15 16.22
CA VAL A 40 -9.18 -11.07 16.39
C VAL A 40 -9.71 -12.25 17.21
N VAL A 41 -9.28 -13.48 16.89
CA VAL A 41 -9.65 -14.69 17.65
C VAL A 41 -9.20 -14.58 19.11
N HIS A 42 -7.99 -14.11 19.36
CA HIS A 42 -7.46 -13.95 20.71
C HIS A 42 -8.26 -12.91 21.51
N ARG A 43 -8.59 -11.76 20.89
CA ARG A 43 -9.43 -10.72 21.51
C ARG A 43 -10.83 -11.25 21.81
N ALA A 44 -11.44 -11.99 20.88
CA ALA A 44 -12.76 -12.58 21.03
C ALA A 44 -12.84 -13.56 22.20
N THR A 45 -11.92 -14.52 22.26
CA THR A 45 -11.86 -15.53 23.33
C THR A 45 -11.52 -14.91 24.69
N THR A 46 -10.62 -13.91 24.73
CA THR A 46 -10.30 -13.17 25.95
C THR A 46 -11.50 -12.39 26.47
N LEU A 47 -12.26 -11.74 25.59
CA LEU A 47 -13.45 -11.01 25.96
C LEU A 47 -14.56 -11.96 26.42
N ALA A 48 -14.72 -13.11 25.78
CA ALA A 48 -15.63 -14.17 26.22
C ALA A 48 -15.29 -14.67 27.62
N LYS A 49 -14.00 -14.86 27.94
CA LYS A 49 -13.56 -15.22 29.29
C LYS A 49 -13.87 -14.13 30.32
N ARG A 50 -13.60 -12.87 29.98
CA ARG A 50 -13.78 -11.72 30.88
C ARG A 50 -15.25 -11.38 31.15
N VAL A 51 -16.10 -11.45 30.13
CA VAL A 51 -17.49 -10.97 30.16
C VAL A 51 -18.49 -12.14 30.19
N GLY A 52 -18.27 -13.16 29.36
CA GLY A 52 -19.17 -14.30 29.15
C GLY A 52 -18.79 -15.57 29.91
N LYS A 53 -17.91 -15.47 30.92
CA LYS A 53 -17.42 -16.60 31.74
C LYS A 53 -16.77 -17.73 30.94
N GLY A 54 -16.28 -17.44 29.73
CA GLY A 54 -15.63 -18.42 28.86
C GLY A 54 -16.61 -19.33 28.10
N CYS A 55 -17.88 -18.96 28.03
CA CYS A 55 -18.88 -19.65 27.22
C CYS A 55 -19.41 -18.72 26.12
N VAL A 56 -20.03 -19.31 25.09
CA VAL A 56 -20.84 -18.59 24.11
C VAL A 56 -22.07 -18.03 24.85
N PRO A 57 -22.27 -16.69 24.88
CA PRO A 57 -23.42 -16.12 25.60
C PRO A 57 -24.76 -16.58 25.02
N ASP A 58 -25.75 -16.75 25.90
CA ASP A 58 -27.16 -16.82 25.52
C ASP A 58 -27.72 -15.40 25.42
N ALA A 59 -27.46 -14.77 24.28
CA ALA A 59 -27.78 -13.38 24.00
C ALA A 59 -28.12 -13.21 22.52
N SER A 60 -28.86 -12.16 22.19
CA SER A 60 -29.09 -11.77 20.80
C SER A 60 -27.83 -11.20 20.16
N VAL A 61 -27.86 -11.08 18.84
CA VAL A 61 -26.83 -10.33 18.09
C VAL A 61 -26.79 -8.89 18.61
N PHE A 62 -25.59 -8.34 18.71
CA PHE A 62 -25.35 -6.93 18.97
C PHE A 62 -26.03 -6.03 17.92
N GLU A 63 -26.30 -4.78 18.28
CA GLU A 63 -27.01 -3.82 17.43
C GLU A 63 -26.34 -3.59 16.07
N THR A 64 -25.01 -3.75 16.02
CA THR A 64 -24.22 -3.67 14.80
C THR A 64 -23.41 -4.95 14.60
N THR A 65 -23.11 -5.24 13.34
CA THR A 65 -22.30 -6.39 12.93
C THR A 65 -21.02 -5.91 12.25
N PRO A 66 -19.92 -6.69 12.34
CA PRO A 66 -18.65 -6.27 11.77
C PRO A 66 -18.65 -6.28 10.24
N PHE A 67 -19.42 -7.17 9.61
CA PHE A 67 -19.57 -7.27 8.16
C PHE A 67 -20.90 -7.94 7.81
N ASP A 68 -21.28 -7.88 6.54
CA ASP A 68 -22.45 -8.58 6.00
C ASP A 68 -22.03 -9.95 5.44
N VAL A 69 -22.55 -11.03 6.03
CA VAL A 69 -22.20 -12.41 5.68
C VAL A 69 -22.68 -12.77 4.28
N ASP A 70 -23.84 -12.27 3.84
CA ASP A 70 -24.37 -12.56 2.50
C ASP A 70 -23.58 -11.83 1.42
N VAL A 71 -23.19 -10.58 1.66
CA VAL A 71 -22.30 -9.83 0.75
C VAL A 71 -20.95 -10.53 0.63
N LEU A 72 -20.35 -10.92 1.76
CA LEU A 72 -19.08 -11.67 1.77
C LEU A 72 -19.22 -12.99 1.01
N ARG A 73 -20.27 -13.78 1.31
CA ARG A 73 -20.56 -15.05 0.65
C ARG A 73 -20.72 -14.88 -0.86
N ALA A 74 -21.54 -13.92 -1.28
CA ALA A 74 -21.80 -13.68 -2.69
C ALA A 74 -20.52 -13.31 -3.44
N ARG A 75 -19.69 -12.43 -2.87
CA ARG A 75 -18.39 -12.06 -3.46
C ARG A 75 -17.47 -13.26 -3.56
N VAL A 76 -17.20 -13.95 -2.46
CA VAL A 76 -16.29 -15.11 -2.45
C VAL A 76 -16.76 -16.20 -3.41
N CYS A 77 -18.06 -16.55 -3.42
CA CYS A 77 -18.60 -17.52 -4.36
C CYS A 77 -18.43 -17.09 -5.82
N ALA A 78 -18.64 -15.81 -6.14
CA ALA A 78 -18.47 -15.28 -7.49
C ALA A 78 -17.00 -15.30 -7.95
N SER A 79 -16.05 -14.99 -7.05
CA SER A 79 -14.62 -15.06 -7.33
C SER A 79 -14.16 -16.51 -7.50
N MET A 80 -14.57 -17.41 -6.60
CA MET A 80 -14.27 -18.83 -6.67
C MET A 80 -14.84 -19.51 -7.92
N ALA A 81 -16.03 -19.12 -8.38
CA ALA A 81 -16.62 -19.61 -9.63
C ALA A 81 -15.79 -19.26 -10.87
N LYS A 82 -14.99 -18.19 -10.80
CA LYS A 82 -14.06 -17.76 -11.86
C LYS A 82 -12.62 -18.23 -11.61
N VAL A 83 -12.38 -18.98 -10.52
CA VAL A 83 -11.04 -19.39 -10.06
C VAL A 83 -10.16 -18.17 -9.72
N ASP A 84 -10.78 -17.04 -9.38
CA ASP A 84 -10.09 -15.85 -8.88
C ASP A 84 -9.87 -15.98 -7.37
N LEU A 85 -8.86 -16.79 -7.01
CA LEU A 85 -8.51 -17.07 -5.63
C LEU A 85 -8.03 -15.80 -4.91
N HIS A 86 -7.43 -14.87 -5.64
CA HIS A 86 -6.95 -13.61 -5.09
C HIS A 86 -8.11 -12.74 -4.60
N ASP A 87 -9.08 -12.43 -5.47
CA ASP A 87 -10.24 -11.62 -5.09
C ASP A 87 -11.08 -12.30 -3.99
N ALA A 88 -11.13 -13.63 -3.99
CA ALA A 88 -11.73 -14.38 -2.89
C ALA A 88 -11.02 -14.10 -1.55
N THR A 89 -9.68 -14.20 -1.50
CA THR A 89 -8.92 -13.89 -0.28
C THR A 89 -8.98 -12.42 0.12
N ASP A 90 -9.05 -11.48 -0.83
CA ASP A 90 -9.22 -10.05 -0.57
C ASP A 90 -10.54 -9.77 0.17
N ALA A 91 -11.64 -10.39 -0.28
CA ALA A 91 -12.94 -10.23 0.37
C ALA A 91 -12.90 -10.71 1.83
N ILE A 92 -12.22 -11.82 2.08
CA ILE A 92 -12.08 -12.44 3.41
C ILE A 92 -11.19 -11.59 4.32
N MET A 93 -10.08 -11.06 3.79
CA MET A 93 -9.22 -10.13 4.52
C MET A 93 -9.96 -8.86 4.88
N GLN A 94 -10.77 -8.31 3.97
CA GLN A 94 -11.58 -7.13 4.27
C GLN A 94 -12.55 -7.39 5.42
N ALA A 95 -13.29 -8.51 5.41
CA ALA A 95 -14.19 -8.86 6.52
C ALA A 95 -13.43 -9.08 7.86
N THR A 96 -12.19 -9.58 7.79
CA THR A 96 -11.32 -9.73 8.97
C THR A 96 -10.90 -8.37 9.53
N LEU A 97 -10.50 -7.45 8.67
CA LEU A 97 -10.17 -6.07 9.03
C LEU A 97 -11.37 -5.34 9.60
N ASP A 98 -12.54 -5.46 8.97
CA ASP A 98 -13.79 -4.86 9.43
C ASP A 98 -14.16 -5.38 10.84
N THR A 99 -13.88 -6.66 11.12
CA THR A 99 -14.08 -7.25 12.45
C THR A 99 -13.11 -6.71 13.50
N ASP A 100 -11.81 -6.64 13.17
CA ASP A 100 -10.80 -6.10 14.07
C ASP A 100 -11.10 -4.63 14.42
N GLU A 101 -11.52 -3.88 13.41
CA GLU A 101 -11.91 -2.48 13.49
C GLU A 101 -13.18 -2.28 14.31
N TRP A 102 -14.25 -3.00 13.99
CA TRP A 102 -15.51 -2.95 14.73
C TRP A 102 -15.28 -3.16 16.23
N LEU A 103 -14.43 -4.12 16.60
CA LEU A 103 -14.04 -4.35 17.98
C LEU A 103 -13.20 -3.20 18.57
N THR A 104 -12.26 -2.65 17.79
CA THR A 104 -11.42 -1.52 18.22
C THR A 104 -12.24 -0.26 18.47
N GLU A 105 -13.22 0.06 17.62
CA GLU A 105 -14.11 1.20 17.79
C GLU A 105 -15.01 1.08 19.03
N LEU A 106 -15.41 -0.15 19.38
CA LEU A 106 -16.18 -0.43 20.60
C LEU A 106 -15.31 -0.37 21.86
N VAL A 107 -14.02 -0.64 21.76
CA VAL A 107 -13.07 -0.50 22.88
C VAL A 107 -12.62 0.95 23.07
N ALA A 108 -12.55 1.74 22.01
CA ALA A 108 -12.17 3.15 22.04
C ALA A 108 -13.08 3.99 22.97
N ASP A 109 -12.50 5.02 23.58
CA ASP A 109 -13.18 5.98 24.49
C ASP A 109 -13.95 5.34 25.67
N GLY A 110 -13.55 4.12 26.06
CA GLY A 110 -14.22 3.36 27.11
C GLY A 110 -15.68 3.00 26.79
N LYS A 111 -16.10 3.02 25.52
CA LYS A 111 -17.47 2.68 25.10
C LYS A 111 -17.88 1.30 25.61
N LEU A 112 -17.01 0.30 25.45
CA LEU A 112 -17.20 -1.04 26.00
C LEU A 112 -17.42 -1.03 27.51
N ALA A 113 -16.72 -0.17 28.26
CA ALA A 113 -16.88 -0.09 29.70
C ALA A 113 -18.27 0.47 30.10
N LYS A 114 -18.79 1.41 29.31
CA LYS A 114 -20.10 2.07 29.51
C LYS A 114 -21.30 1.17 29.16
N LEU A 115 -21.10 0.14 28.35
CA LEU A 115 -22.15 -0.84 28.04
C LEU A 115 -22.60 -1.59 29.31
N ASP A 116 -23.91 -1.83 29.45
CA ASP A 116 -24.41 -2.72 30.48
C ASP A 116 -24.00 -4.18 30.19
N GLN A 117 -24.27 -5.06 31.15
CA GLN A 117 -23.88 -6.46 31.04
C GLN A 117 -24.60 -7.18 29.89
N PHE A 118 -25.85 -6.81 29.57
CA PHE A 118 -26.61 -7.43 28.49
C PHE A 118 -25.97 -7.13 27.14
N HIS A 119 -25.69 -5.86 26.85
CA HIS A 119 -25.07 -5.42 25.61
C HIS A 119 -23.65 -5.97 25.44
N LYS A 120 -22.88 -6.10 26.54
CA LYS A 120 -21.57 -6.76 26.53
C LYS A 120 -21.68 -8.23 26.14
N LEU A 121 -22.71 -8.95 26.59
CA LEU A 121 -22.95 -10.34 26.21
C LEU A 121 -23.37 -10.46 24.73
N CYS A 122 -24.22 -9.56 24.23
CA CYS A 122 -24.58 -9.49 22.81
C CYS A 122 -23.34 -9.24 21.92
N LEU A 123 -22.45 -8.33 22.33
CA LEU A 123 -21.20 -8.06 21.61
C LEU A 123 -20.30 -9.30 21.54
N VAL A 124 -20.06 -9.94 22.69
CA VAL A 124 -19.27 -11.18 22.75
C VAL A 124 -19.89 -12.26 21.87
N ARG A 125 -21.22 -12.40 21.91
CA ARG A 125 -21.96 -13.34 21.06
C ARG A 125 -21.67 -13.09 19.58
N THR A 126 -21.91 -11.87 19.09
CA THR A 126 -21.65 -11.51 17.69
C THR A 126 -20.20 -11.72 17.29
N LEU A 127 -19.24 -11.34 18.15
CA LEU A 127 -17.81 -11.44 17.85
C LEU A 127 -17.36 -12.90 17.72
N LEU A 128 -17.80 -13.79 18.62
CA LEU A 128 -17.49 -15.21 18.54
C LEU A 128 -18.08 -15.83 17.27
N ASP A 129 -19.31 -15.46 16.94
CA ASP A 129 -19.99 -15.91 15.73
C ASP A 129 -19.27 -15.40 14.47
N ALA A 130 -18.79 -14.16 14.46
CA ALA A 130 -18.00 -13.59 13.36
C ALA A 130 -16.68 -14.33 13.14
N VAL A 131 -15.97 -14.64 14.23
CA VAL A 131 -14.75 -15.47 14.18
C VAL A 131 -15.05 -16.87 13.62
N PHE A 132 -16.15 -17.49 14.04
CA PHE A 132 -16.59 -18.78 13.53
C PHE A 132 -16.90 -18.72 12.03
N VAL A 133 -17.62 -17.69 11.58
CA VAL A 133 -17.91 -17.46 10.16
C VAL A 133 -16.63 -17.26 9.36
N LEU A 134 -15.73 -16.38 9.79
CA LEU A 134 -14.45 -16.13 9.11
C LEU A 134 -13.65 -17.42 8.95
N ALA A 135 -13.57 -18.28 9.97
CA ALA A 135 -12.87 -19.55 9.88
C ALA A 135 -13.36 -20.43 8.70
N HIS A 136 -14.66 -20.46 8.42
CA HIS A 136 -15.20 -21.21 7.28
C HIS A 136 -14.76 -20.62 5.93
N PHE A 137 -14.64 -19.29 5.86
CA PHE A 137 -14.16 -18.61 4.66
C PHE A 137 -12.65 -18.79 4.45
N TYR A 138 -11.86 -18.86 5.52
CA TYR A 138 -10.43 -19.14 5.46
C TYR A 138 -10.10 -20.61 5.16
N ALA A 139 -10.99 -21.56 5.48
CA ALA A 139 -10.74 -23.00 5.37
C ALA A 139 -10.20 -23.48 4.01
N PRO A 140 -10.65 -22.98 2.84
CA PRO A 140 -10.09 -23.37 1.55
C PRO A 140 -8.61 -22.99 1.38
N PHE A 141 -8.16 -21.94 2.07
CA PHE A 141 -6.84 -21.33 1.91
C PHE A 141 -5.87 -21.75 3.02
N VAL A 142 -6.31 -21.71 4.28
CA VAL A 142 -5.52 -22.00 5.48
C VAL A 142 -6.28 -23.00 6.39
N PRO A 143 -6.36 -24.28 5.97
CA PRO A 143 -7.23 -25.26 6.63
C PRO A 143 -6.80 -25.55 8.08
N SER A 144 -5.50 -25.58 8.37
CA SER A 144 -5.00 -25.89 9.72
C SER A 144 -5.40 -24.81 10.73
N MET A 145 -5.32 -23.54 10.31
CA MET A 145 -5.71 -22.37 11.07
C MET A 145 -7.23 -22.31 11.23
N ALA A 146 -7.98 -22.57 10.17
CA ALA A 146 -9.44 -22.64 10.23
C ALA A 146 -9.92 -23.71 11.21
N ASP A 147 -9.34 -24.91 11.16
CA ASP A 147 -9.65 -25.99 12.09
C ASP A 147 -9.27 -25.63 13.53
N ALA A 148 -8.13 -24.96 13.73
CA ALA A 148 -7.72 -24.49 15.04
C ALA A 148 -8.67 -23.42 15.62
N VAL A 149 -9.27 -22.57 14.78
CA VAL A 149 -10.30 -21.61 15.20
C VAL A 149 -11.62 -22.32 15.51
N ILE A 150 -12.08 -23.19 14.61
CA ILE A 150 -13.34 -23.93 14.78
C ILE A 150 -13.28 -24.83 16.01
N GLY A 151 -12.15 -25.48 16.26
CA GLY A 151 -11.90 -26.34 17.41
C GLY A 151 -11.94 -25.62 18.77
N LYS A 152 -11.97 -24.28 18.79
CA LYS A 152 -12.23 -23.52 20.03
C LYS A 152 -13.68 -23.55 20.45
N PHE A 153 -14.59 -23.98 19.58
CA PHE A 153 -16.03 -24.06 19.82
C PHE A 153 -16.50 -25.52 19.87
N SER A 154 -17.58 -25.79 20.60
CA SER A 154 -18.22 -27.12 20.57
C SER A 154 -19.07 -27.35 19.31
N THR A 155 -19.43 -26.27 18.62
CA THR A 155 -20.19 -26.29 17.37
C THR A 155 -19.31 -26.79 16.22
N LYS A 156 -19.77 -27.83 15.51
CA LYS A 156 -19.05 -28.40 14.37
C LYS A 156 -19.09 -27.49 13.15
N ALA A 157 -18.06 -27.60 12.31
CA ALA A 157 -18.04 -26.98 10.99
C ALA A 157 -19.24 -27.44 10.14
N ARG A 158 -19.74 -26.54 9.29
CA ARG A 158 -20.85 -26.81 8.37
C ARG A 158 -20.55 -26.22 6.98
N PRO A 159 -21.26 -26.62 5.91
CA PRO A 159 -21.12 -25.98 4.61
C PRO A 159 -21.34 -24.46 4.68
N MET A 160 -20.55 -23.68 3.93
CA MET A 160 -20.62 -22.21 3.92
C MET A 160 -22.02 -21.67 3.55
N SER A 161 -22.77 -22.43 2.74
CA SER A 161 -24.16 -22.16 2.37
C SER A 161 -25.15 -22.29 3.53
N GLU A 162 -24.80 -23.03 4.58
CA GLU A 162 -25.65 -23.28 5.75
C GLU A 162 -25.31 -22.35 6.93
N LEU A 163 -24.32 -21.46 6.78
CA LEU A 163 -24.01 -20.46 7.79
C LEU A 163 -25.14 -19.44 7.89
N SER A 164 -25.55 -19.16 9.12
CA SER A 164 -26.48 -18.09 9.44
C SER A 164 -25.86 -16.74 9.07
N VAL A 165 -26.63 -15.94 8.34
CA VAL A 165 -26.25 -14.60 7.86
C VAL A 165 -26.44 -13.53 8.94
N VAL A 166 -27.16 -13.89 10.01
CA VAL A 166 -27.44 -13.05 11.17
C VAL A 166 -26.59 -13.46 12.38
N PHE A 167 -25.38 -14.03 12.17
CA PHE A 167 -24.45 -14.36 13.26
C PHE A 167 -25.08 -15.23 14.38
N ALA A 168 -25.84 -16.24 13.97
CA ALA A 168 -26.51 -17.20 14.86
C ALA A 168 -26.05 -18.64 14.58
N ASN A 169 -24.74 -18.86 14.55
CA ASN A 169 -24.14 -20.15 14.24
C ASN A 169 -23.78 -20.94 15.50
N LEU A 170 -23.33 -20.28 16.57
CA LEU A 170 -22.82 -20.99 17.75
C LEU A 170 -23.92 -21.45 18.70
N GLU A 171 -23.69 -22.56 19.41
CA GLU A 171 -24.62 -23.04 20.45
C GLU A 171 -24.44 -22.24 21.74
N ALA A 172 -25.51 -21.62 22.24
CA ALA A 172 -25.48 -20.84 23.48
C ALA A 172 -25.10 -21.72 24.68
N GLY A 173 -24.31 -21.18 25.60
CA GLY A 173 -23.82 -21.88 26.80
C GLY A 173 -22.65 -22.82 26.57
N SER A 174 -22.30 -23.14 25.32
CA SER A 174 -21.14 -24.00 25.01
C SER A 174 -19.82 -23.34 25.40
N ALA A 175 -18.85 -24.15 25.84
CA ALA A 175 -17.54 -23.66 26.27
C ALA A 175 -16.70 -23.15 25.08
N VAL A 176 -15.91 -22.11 25.32
CA VAL A 176 -14.97 -21.53 24.36
C VAL A 176 -13.55 -21.73 24.87
N SER A 177 -12.70 -22.42 24.10
CA SER A 177 -11.28 -22.55 24.47
C SER A 177 -10.56 -21.21 24.32
N SER A 178 -9.78 -20.84 25.36
CA SER A 178 -8.99 -19.60 25.42
C SER A 178 -7.48 -19.83 25.30
N ASP A 179 -7.06 -20.96 24.72
CA ASP A 179 -5.64 -21.27 24.54
C ASP A 179 -4.90 -20.18 23.75
N SER A 180 -3.57 -20.13 23.94
CA SER A 180 -2.66 -19.08 23.45
C SER A 180 -2.84 -18.72 21.97
N VAL A 181 -2.35 -17.53 21.60
CA VAL A 181 -2.36 -16.96 20.24
C VAL A 181 -2.06 -18.03 19.18
N LEU A 182 -2.89 -18.09 18.13
CA LEU A 182 -2.86 -19.14 17.11
C LEU A 182 -1.57 -19.10 16.28
N LEU A 183 -1.10 -17.90 15.96
CA LEU A 183 0.12 -17.67 15.19
C LEU A 183 1.08 -16.76 15.96
N LYS A 184 2.36 -17.14 15.97
CA LYS A 184 3.47 -16.31 16.47
C LYS A 184 4.12 -15.57 15.29
N PRO A 185 4.80 -14.43 15.52
CA PRO A 185 5.63 -13.82 14.50
C PRO A 185 6.57 -14.86 13.88
N LEU A 186 6.74 -14.79 12.57
CA LEU A 186 7.56 -15.75 11.85
C LEU A 186 9.04 -15.34 11.93
N GLU A 187 9.89 -16.14 12.58
CA GLU A 187 11.33 -15.90 12.56
C GLU A 187 11.93 -16.46 11.27
N LEU A 188 12.94 -15.78 10.69
CA LEU A 188 13.60 -16.27 9.47
C LEU A 188 14.25 -17.65 9.67
N ALA A 189 14.67 -17.95 10.91
CA ALA A 189 15.16 -19.28 11.29
C ALA A 189 14.09 -20.38 11.14
N ASP A 190 12.80 -20.08 11.38
CA ASP A 190 11.67 -21.03 11.24
C ASP A 190 11.37 -21.39 9.77
N LEU A 191 11.93 -20.62 8.84
CA LEU A 191 11.88 -20.86 7.40
C LEU A 191 13.05 -21.71 6.90
N GLY A 192 13.96 -22.13 7.80
CA GLY A 192 15.14 -22.93 7.46
C GLY A 192 16.32 -22.09 6.98
N VAL A 193 16.29 -20.77 7.17
CA VAL A 193 17.42 -19.87 6.91
C VAL A 193 18.30 -19.87 8.17
N VAL A 194 19.34 -20.70 8.16
CA VAL A 194 20.36 -20.70 9.23
C VAL A 194 21.48 -19.75 8.81
N GLU A 195 21.77 -18.73 9.62
CA GLU A 195 23.03 -17.98 9.51
C GLU A 195 24.19 -18.92 9.80
N GLU A 196 24.86 -19.42 8.76
CA GLU A 196 26.10 -20.16 8.91
C GLU A 196 27.25 -19.20 9.27
N VAL A 197 27.57 -19.14 10.55
CA VAL A 197 28.92 -18.75 11.01
C VAL A 197 29.90 -19.82 10.50
N ARG A 198 30.70 -19.50 9.48
CA ARG A 198 31.78 -20.40 9.00
C ARG A 198 33.16 -19.86 9.37
N SER A 199 33.72 -20.43 10.44
CA SER A 199 35.17 -20.50 10.64
C SER A 199 35.78 -21.55 9.70
N SER A 200 36.92 -21.20 9.15
CA SER A 200 37.76 -21.92 8.20
C SER A 200 38.21 -23.32 8.64
N THR A 201 37.99 -24.34 7.80
CA THR A 201 39.05 -25.21 7.21
C THR A 201 38.47 -26.23 6.21
N GLU A 202 39.25 -26.50 5.16
CA GLU A 202 38.95 -27.25 3.93
C GLU A 202 38.71 -28.76 4.11
N LYS A 203 37.89 -29.38 3.24
CA LYS A 203 38.38 -30.25 2.15
C LYS A 203 37.27 -30.79 1.23
N GLU A 204 37.63 -30.84 -0.04
CA GLU A 204 36.86 -31.14 -1.25
C GLU A 204 36.09 -32.47 -1.27
N LEU A 205 34.91 -32.44 -1.89
CA LEU A 205 34.43 -33.49 -2.78
C LEU A 205 33.54 -32.84 -3.85
N VAL A 206 34.11 -32.75 -5.04
CA VAL A 206 33.55 -32.20 -6.26
C VAL A 206 32.28 -32.97 -6.65
N ARG A 207 31.13 -32.30 -6.54
CA ARG A 207 29.95 -32.56 -7.36
C ARG A 207 29.77 -31.33 -8.22
N GLU A 208 29.71 -31.54 -9.53
CA GLU A 208 29.48 -30.50 -10.52
C GLU A 208 28.31 -29.64 -10.08
N ARG A 209 28.64 -28.40 -9.67
CA ARG A 209 27.67 -27.33 -9.58
C ARG A 209 27.18 -27.11 -11.00
N VAL A 210 25.96 -27.55 -11.31
CA VAL A 210 25.09 -26.62 -12.02
C VAL A 210 24.90 -25.51 -10.99
N GLU A 211 25.67 -24.44 -11.16
CA GLU A 211 25.48 -23.26 -10.33
C GLU A 211 24.00 -22.90 -10.43
N PRO A 212 23.36 -22.56 -9.30
CA PRO A 212 22.04 -21.99 -9.38
C PRO A 212 22.14 -20.85 -10.39
N VAL A 213 21.26 -20.83 -11.39
CA VAL A 213 21.09 -19.64 -12.20
C VAL A 213 20.58 -18.60 -11.23
N LYS A 214 21.53 -17.89 -10.61
CA LYS A 214 21.33 -16.53 -10.17
C LYS A 214 20.76 -15.85 -11.40
N VAL A 215 19.47 -15.57 -11.39
CA VAL A 215 19.05 -14.38 -12.12
C VAL A 215 19.56 -13.23 -11.27
N GLU A 216 20.88 -12.98 -11.38
CA GLU A 216 21.35 -11.61 -11.23
C GLU A 216 20.45 -10.79 -12.18
N PRO A 217 19.93 -9.61 -11.78
CA PRO A 217 19.50 -8.66 -12.81
C PRO A 217 20.62 -8.65 -13.84
N GLN A 218 20.33 -8.66 -15.15
CA GLN A 218 21.38 -8.57 -16.16
C GLN A 218 22.09 -7.21 -16.01
N TRP A 219 22.97 -7.16 -15.03
CA TRP A 219 23.83 -6.10 -14.60
C TRP A 219 25.17 -6.50 -15.17
N THR A 220 25.33 -6.23 -16.44
CA THR A 220 26.67 -5.98 -16.95
C THR A 220 26.91 -4.49 -16.75
N PRO A 221 27.82 -4.07 -15.86
CA PRO A 221 28.26 -2.69 -15.85
C PRO A 221 28.98 -2.48 -17.18
N GLU A 222 28.27 -1.94 -18.16
CA GLU A 222 28.96 -1.34 -19.29
C GLU A 222 29.81 -0.19 -18.74
N SER A 223 30.98 0.04 -19.32
CA SER A 223 31.84 1.13 -18.89
C SER A 223 31.09 2.45 -19.00
N CYS A 224 31.10 3.26 -17.92
CA CYS A 224 30.63 4.65 -17.95
C CYS A 224 31.11 5.31 -19.26
N PRO A 225 30.24 6.04 -19.98
CA PRO A 225 30.64 6.72 -21.21
C PRO A 225 31.95 7.50 -20.99
N SER A 226 32.92 7.34 -21.89
CA SER A 226 34.29 7.86 -21.70
C SER A 226 34.37 9.38 -21.55
N ASP A 227 33.32 10.10 -21.95
CA ASP A 227 33.15 11.53 -21.85
C ASP A 227 32.49 11.99 -20.54
N LYS A 228 32.06 11.07 -19.67
CA LYS A 228 31.35 11.35 -18.42
C LYS A 228 32.08 10.82 -17.20
N VAL A 229 31.90 11.53 -16.08
CA VAL A 229 32.47 11.18 -14.77
C VAL A 229 31.34 10.93 -13.79
N ILE A 230 31.38 9.80 -13.09
CA ILE A 230 30.44 9.48 -12.01
C ILE A 230 30.82 10.34 -10.78
N PRO A 231 29.89 11.13 -10.21
CA PRO A 231 30.15 11.89 -9.00
C PRO A 231 30.53 10.99 -7.82
N SER A 232 31.42 11.48 -6.95
CA SER A 232 31.84 10.75 -5.75
C SER A 232 30.64 10.34 -4.89
N GLY A 233 30.61 9.08 -4.44
CA GLY A 233 29.56 8.56 -3.56
C GLY A 233 28.30 8.07 -4.30
N LEU A 234 28.28 8.09 -5.63
CA LEU A 234 27.21 7.52 -6.45
C LEU A 234 27.74 6.33 -7.27
N SER A 235 26.83 5.43 -7.60
CA SER A 235 27.04 4.33 -8.54
C SER A 235 26.20 4.56 -9.80
N LEU A 236 26.60 3.97 -10.93
CA LEU A 236 25.86 4.05 -12.18
C LEU A 236 25.11 2.73 -12.40
N TYR A 237 23.79 2.81 -12.52
CA TYR A 237 22.94 1.73 -12.98
C TYR A 237 22.75 1.84 -14.50
N LEU A 238 23.09 0.76 -15.20
CA LEU A 238 23.05 0.66 -16.65
C LEU A 238 22.14 -0.49 -17.06
N SER A 239 21.27 -0.21 -18.02
CA SER A 239 20.43 -1.21 -18.69
C SER A 239 19.97 -0.64 -20.03
N ASP A 240 19.46 -1.51 -20.91
CA ASP A 240 18.89 -1.12 -22.20
C ASP A 240 17.75 -0.09 -22.05
N THR A 241 17.00 -0.16 -20.96
CA THR A 241 15.94 0.81 -20.67
C THR A 241 16.54 2.16 -20.28
N TRP A 242 17.66 2.17 -19.55
CA TRP A 242 18.22 3.37 -18.94
C TRP A 242 19.43 3.99 -19.64
N ALA A 243 19.91 3.51 -20.78
CA ALA A 243 21.09 4.06 -21.48
C ALA A 243 21.01 5.60 -21.72
N PRO A 244 22.11 6.37 -21.49
CA PRO A 244 23.44 5.94 -21.04
C PRO A 244 23.60 5.57 -19.54
N GLY A 245 22.54 5.44 -18.75
CA GLY A 245 22.53 5.01 -17.34
C GLY A 245 21.88 6.03 -16.37
N ILE A 246 21.59 5.60 -15.15
CA ILE A 246 21.08 6.43 -14.05
C ILE A 246 21.98 6.31 -12.83
N LEU A 247 22.27 7.44 -12.18
CA LEU A 247 23.03 7.48 -10.95
C LEU A 247 22.14 7.10 -9.76
N VAL A 248 22.64 6.20 -8.93
CA VAL A 248 21.99 5.68 -7.71
C VAL A 248 22.95 5.80 -6.54
N ARG A 249 22.43 5.94 -5.32
CA ARG A 249 23.26 5.78 -4.12
C ARG A 249 23.66 4.32 -3.98
N PRO A 250 24.90 4.02 -3.55
CA PRO A 250 25.30 2.66 -3.27
C PRO A 250 24.39 2.06 -2.19
N ALA A 251 23.97 0.81 -2.39
CA ALA A 251 23.29 0.07 -1.34
C ALA A 251 24.23 0.00 -0.13
N LEU A 252 23.76 0.46 1.04
CA LEU A 252 24.47 0.27 2.29
C LEU A 252 24.55 -1.23 2.60
N GLU A 253 25.54 -1.67 3.39
CA GLU A 253 25.68 -3.08 3.84
C GLU A 253 24.42 -3.63 4.56
N ASN A 254 23.51 -2.74 4.99
CA ASN A 254 22.23 -3.03 5.62
C ASN A 254 20.99 -2.79 4.72
N GLY A 255 21.17 -2.55 3.42
CA GLY A 255 20.08 -2.65 2.42
C GLY A 255 19.24 -1.40 2.16
N THR A 256 19.84 -0.23 1.89
CA THR A 256 19.09 0.87 1.24
C THR A 256 18.63 0.45 -0.17
N MET A 257 17.38 0.01 -0.30
CA MET A 257 16.83 -0.52 -1.56
C MET A 257 16.07 0.50 -2.42
N GLY A 258 15.69 1.66 -1.87
CA GLY A 258 14.77 2.59 -2.55
C GLY A 258 15.22 3.09 -3.94
N ASP A 259 16.51 3.41 -4.12
CA ASP A 259 17.01 3.92 -5.40
C ASP A 259 16.94 2.88 -6.53
N HIS A 260 17.24 1.62 -6.22
CA HIS A 260 17.23 0.53 -7.20
C HIS A 260 15.80 0.08 -7.51
N GLN A 261 14.95 0.05 -6.48
CA GLN A 261 13.53 -0.28 -6.63
C GLN A 261 12.83 0.65 -7.62
N ILE A 262 13.01 1.97 -7.48
CA ILE A 262 12.40 2.96 -8.39
C ILE A 262 12.89 2.81 -9.84
N VAL A 263 14.12 2.32 -10.06
CA VAL A 263 14.68 2.09 -11.39
C VAL A 263 14.00 0.90 -12.07
N ASP A 264 13.69 -0.15 -11.31
CA ASP A 264 13.01 -1.35 -11.78
C ASP A 264 11.50 -1.09 -11.99
N GLU A 265 10.87 -0.28 -11.15
CA GLU A 265 9.44 0.12 -11.24
C GLU A 265 9.11 0.95 -12.49
N ARG A 266 10.10 1.39 -13.26
CA ARG A 266 9.86 2.11 -14.53
C ARG A 266 8.86 1.39 -15.44
N VAL A 267 8.95 0.06 -15.52
CA VAL A 267 8.11 -0.76 -16.41
C VAL A 267 6.63 -0.59 -16.07
N ASP A 268 6.30 -0.27 -14.81
CA ASP A 268 4.94 -0.04 -14.36
C ASP A 268 4.37 1.27 -14.93
N TYR A 269 5.22 2.17 -15.43
CA TYR A 269 4.83 3.45 -16.04
C TYR A 269 4.78 3.40 -17.58
N ASP A 270 5.09 2.28 -18.22
CA ASP A 270 5.15 2.15 -19.68
C ASP A 270 3.81 2.51 -20.35
N MET A 271 2.68 2.25 -19.68
CA MET A 271 1.36 2.64 -20.16
C MET A 271 1.25 4.15 -20.42
N VAL A 272 1.89 4.97 -19.59
CA VAL A 272 1.92 6.44 -19.76
C VAL A 272 3.07 6.84 -20.66
N LEU A 273 4.29 6.31 -20.43
CA LEU A 273 5.49 6.65 -21.18
C LEU A 273 5.31 6.44 -22.69
N SER A 274 4.71 5.31 -23.10
CA SER A 274 4.49 4.97 -24.51
C SER A 274 3.47 5.88 -25.21
N ARG A 275 2.77 6.75 -24.47
CA ARG A 275 1.73 7.65 -24.99
C ARG A 275 2.15 9.12 -24.94
N ILE A 276 3.37 9.42 -24.48
CA ILE A 276 3.92 10.79 -24.48
C ILE A 276 4.21 11.22 -25.91
N ARG A 277 3.92 12.48 -26.22
CA ARG A 277 4.07 13.06 -27.55
C ARG A 277 5.23 14.06 -27.57
N PRO A 278 5.84 14.30 -28.75
CA PRO A 278 6.89 15.30 -28.88
C PRO A 278 6.44 16.67 -28.37
N GLY A 279 7.31 17.38 -27.66
CA GLY A 279 7.07 18.73 -27.17
C GLY A 279 6.16 18.84 -25.93
N GLU A 280 5.72 17.73 -25.34
CA GLU A 280 4.82 17.77 -24.19
C GLU A 280 5.48 18.28 -22.91
N GLN A 281 4.69 18.96 -22.09
CA GLN A 281 5.07 19.32 -20.73
C GLN A 281 4.56 18.25 -19.77
N CYS A 282 5.50 17.64 -19.05
CA CYS A 282 5.27 16.62 -18.04
C CYS A 282 5.54 17.17 -16.63
N LEU A 283 4.81 16.64 -15.65
CA LEU A 283 5.08 16.82 -14.22
C LEU A 283 5.50 15.49 -13.61
N ASP A 284 6.51 15.53 -12.74
CA ASP A 284 6.93 14.39 -11.92
C ASP A 284 6.88 14.82 -10.44
N VAL A 285 5.82 14.42 -9.74
CA VAL A 285 5.59 14.79 -8.34
C VAL A 285 5.93 13.60 -7.44
N GLY A 286 6.91 13.80 -6.54
CA GLY A 286 7.60 12.73 -5.82
C GLY A 286 8.64 12.07 -6.71
N ALA A 287 9.54 12.89 -7.24
CA ALA A 287 10.49 12.47 -8.28
C ALA A 287 11.64 11.60 -7.75
N HIS A 288 11.84 11.56 -6.43
CA HIS A 288 12.88 10.78 -5.75
C HIS A 288 14.27 11.07 -6.34
N ILE A 289 15.00 10.06 -6.82
CA ILE A 289 16.30 10.24 -7.50
C ILE A 289 16.20 10.69 -8.96
N GLY A 290 14.99 10.91 -9.47
CA GLY A 290 14.74 11.38 -10.83
C GLY A 290 14.72 10.31 -11.90
N ALA A 291 14.57 9.04 -11.55
CA ALA A 291 14.47 7.99 -12.55
C ALA A 291 13.34 8.30 -13.52
N LEU A 292 12.12 8.38 -13.01
CA LEU A 292 10.98 8.61 -13.88
C LEU A 292 11.00 9.99 -14.55
N THR A 293 11.60 11.01 -13.93
CA THR A 293 11.91 12.30 -14.58
C THR A 293 12.72 12.13 -15.86
N ILE A 294 13.78 11.30 -15.83
CA ILE A 294 14.60 10.99 -16.99
C ILE A 294 13.78 10.21 -18.03
N ALA A 295 13.04 9.19 -17.61
CA ALA A 295 12.23 8.39 -18.53
C ALA A 295 11.14 9.23 -19.22
N LEU A 296 10.52 10.18 -18.52
CA LEU A 296 9.58 11.14 -19.10
C LEU A 296 10.28 12.02 -20.15
N ALA A 297 11.46 12.55 -19.84
CA ALA A 297 12.22 13.41 -20.74
C ALA A 297 12.68 12.66 -22.02
N ASP A 298 13.01 11.37 -21.89
CA ASP A 298 13.48 10.52 -22.98
C ASP A 298 12.32 9.90 -23.81
N ALA A 299 11.07 9.96 -23.32
CA ALA A 299 9.93 9.32 -23.96
C ALA A 299 9.60 9.87 -25.35
N ALA A 300 9.86 11.17 -25.61
CA ALA A 300 9.69 11.76 -26.92
C ALA A 300 10.56 13.03 -27.12
N PRO A 301 10.92 13.39 -28.37
CA PRO A 301 11.70 14.59 -28.64
C PRO A 301 11.05 15.88 -28.12
N GLY A 302 11.84 16.73 -27.45
CA GLY A 302 11.39 18.05 -27.00
C GLY A 302 10.46 18.04 -25.79
N VAL A 303 10.26 16.88 -25.13
CA VAL A 303 9.55 16.82 -23.85
C VAL A 303 10.27 17.68 -22.81
N ARG A 304 9.48 18.37 -21.99
CA ARG A 304 9.97 19.14 -20.85
C ARG A 304 9.34 18.63 -19.57
N VAL A 305 10.12 18.53 -18.50
CA VAL A 305 9.69 17.93 -17.23
C VAL A 305 9.90 18.93 -16.10
N VAL A 306 8.91 19.10 -15.23
CA VAL A 306 9.13 19.73 -13.92
C VAL A 306 8.98 18.66 -12.85
N ALA A 307 10.06 18.39 -12.15
CA ALA A 307 10.17 17.42 -11.08
C ALA A 307 10.06 18.11 -9.72
N VAL A 308 9.39 17.48 -8.76
CA VAL A 308 9.26 17.96 -7.37
C VAL A 308 9.71 16.86 -6.42
N GLU A 309 10.71 17.16 -5.58
CA GLU A 309 11.22 16.22 -4.58
C GLU A 309 11.43 16.93 -3.22
N PRO A 310 10.79 16.45 -2.13
CA PRO A 310 10.96 17.05 -0.81
C PRO A 310 12.23 16.65 -0.06
N ASP A 311 12.76 15.44 -0.25
CA ASP A 311 13.92 14.94 0.49
C ASP A 311 15.22 15.53 -0.07
N PRO A 312 15.99 16.32 0.71
CA PRO A 312 17.20 16.98 0.20
C PRO A 312 18.26 15.99 -0.32
N ASP A 313 18.35 14.80 0.26
CA ASP A 313 19.31 13.78 -0.15
C ASP A 313 18.93 13.19 -1.51
N SER A 314 17.64 12.85 -1.70
CA SER A 314 17.14 12.34 -2.98
C SER A 314 17.15 13.42 -4.07
N ALA A 315 16.81 14.67 -3.73
CA ALA A 315 16.93 15.83 -4.61
C ALA A 315 18.38 16.09 -5.07
N ALA A 316 19.38 15.87 -4.21
CA ALA A 316 20.79 15.98 -4.58
C ALA A 316 21.21 14.91 -5.61
N VAL A 317 20.69 13.68 -5.48
CA VAL A 317 20.91 12.62 -6.48
C VAL A 317 20.20 12.98 -7.79
N LEU A 318 18.94 13.45 -7.72
CA LEU A 318 18.19 13.92 -8.88
C LEU A 318 18.96 15.00 -9.66
N ARG A 319 19.46 16.02 -8.96
CA ARG A 319 20.25 17.10 -9.56
C ARG A 319 21.51 16.58 -10.25
N SER A 320 22.17 15.60 -9.62
CA SER A 320 23.33 14.92 -10.20
C SER A 320 22.93 14.15 -11.45
N ASN A 321 21.80 13.44 -11.43
CA ASN A 321 21.23 12.73 -12.57
C ASN A 321 20.93 13.66 -13.75
N LEU A 322 20.24 14.79 -13.52
CA LEU A 322 19.93 15.76 -14.58
C LEU A 322 21.20 16.34 -15.20
N THR A 323 22.19 16.69 -14.36
CA THR A 323 23.46 17.26 -14.80
C THR A 323 24.27 16.23 -15.59
N TRP A 324 24.38 15.00 -15.07
CA TRP A 324 25.13 13.91 -15.69
C TRP A 324 24.50 13.48 -17.02
N ARG A 325 23.16 13.46 -17.12
CA ARG A 325 22.44 13.21 -18.39
C ARG A 325 22.51 14.40 -19.36
N GLY A 326 22.79 15.61 -18.86
CA GLY A 326 22.75 16.84 -19.66
C GLY A 326 21.32 17.26 -20.04
N LEU A 327 20.33 16.88 -19.22
CA LEU A 327 18.91 17.09 -19.48
C LEU A 327 18.48 18.53 -19.20
N LYS A 328 18.66 19.41 -20.18
CA LYS A 328 18.23 20.82 -20.11
C LYS A 328 16.71 21.01 -20.13
N GLY A 329 15.96 19.99 -20.54
CA GLY A 329 14.50 20.00 -20.58
C GLY A 329 13.84 19.70 -19.23
N ALA A 330 14.60 19.37 -18.20
CA ALA A 330 14.09 19.04 -16.87
C ALA A 330 14.45 20.12 -15.83
N VAL A 331 13.48 20.50 -15.00
CA VAL A 331 13.65 21.45 -13.89
C VAL A 331 13.29 20.74 -12.59
N LEU A 332 14.12 20.86 -11.56
CA LEU A 332 13.86 20.36 -10.21
C LEU A 332 13.37 21.50 -9.31
N LEU A 333 12.27 21.28 -8.61
CA LEU A 333 11.81 22.07 -7.48
C LEU A 333 12.01 21.27 -6.18
N GLU A 334 12.75 21.84 -5.24
CA GLU A 334 13.08 21.20 -3.96
C GLU A 334 12.07 21.60 -2.89
N GLY A 335 11.23 20.65 -2.49
CA GLY A 335 10.20 20.85 -1.48
C GLY A 335 8.99 19.94 -1.66
N ALA A 336 8.16 19.85 -0.62
CA ALA A 336 6.94 19.06 -0.67
C ALA A 336 5.83 19.81 -1.40
N LEU A 337 5.18 19.16 -2.37
CA LEU A 337 4.00 19.75 -3.02
C LEU A 337 2.85 19.81 -2.02
N ARG A 338 2.32 21.01 -1.73
CA ARG A 338 1.17 21.24 -0.83
C ARG A 338 0.09 22.10 -1.49
N ALA A 339 -1.14 22.00 -0.99
CA ALA A 339 -2.26 22.80 -1.51
C ALA A 339 -2.17 24.29 -1.10
N HIS A 340 -1.44 24.58 -0.02
CA HIS A 340 -1.35 25.90 0.59
C HIS A 340 0.11 26.32 0.79
N GLN A 341 0.37 27.63 0.68
CA GLN A 341 1.68 28.20 0.98
C GLN A 341 2.00 28.04 2.46
N ALA A 342 3.22 27.59 2.76
CA ALA A 342 3.84 27.68 4.07
C ALA A 342 5.35 27.84 3.89
N ALA A 343 6.06 28.27 4.94
CA ALA A 343 7.52 28.33 4.88
C ALA A 343 8.18 26.94 4.83
N ALA A 344 7.60 25.99 5.56
CA ALA A 344 8.07 24.62 5.64
C ALA A 344 6.93 23.66 5.99
N THR A 345 7.16 22.37 5.78
CA THR A 345 6.33 21.28 6.28
C THR A 345 7.20 20.14 6.80
N THR A 346 6.57 19.19 7.48
CA THR A 346 7.27 18.00 7.99
C THR A 346 7.21 16.88 6.96
N LEU A 347 8.38 16.34 6.62
CA LEU A 347 8.55 15.09 5.88
C LEU A 347 8.97 14.01 6.88
N TYR A 348 8.31 12.86 6.86
CA TYR A 348 8.61 11.71 7.70
C TYR A 348 9.43 10.69 6.89
N ARG A 349 10.73 10.65 7.17
CA ARG A 349 11.71 9.82 6.46
C ARG A 349 11.72 8.41 6.99
N ALA A 350 11.64 7.40 6.12
CA ALA A 350 11.81 6.03 6.54
C ALA A 350 13.32 5.70 6.69
N PRO A 351 13.76 5.11 7.82
CA PRO A 351 15.18 4.94 8.14
C PRO A 351 16.02 4.15 7.12
N LEU A 352 15.39 3.31 6.30
CA LEU A 352 16.07 2.41 5.35
C LEU A 352 15.53 2.49 3.92
N ASN A 353 14.46 3.24 3.68
CA ASN A 353 13.85 3.32 2.35
C ASN A 353 13.34 4.74 2.05
N SER A 354 14.12 5.51 1.30
CA SER A 354 13.74 6.87 0.92
C SER A 354 12.60 6.95 -0.09
N SER A 355 12.27 5.86 -0.81
CA SER A 355 11.17 5.90 -1.79
C SER A 355 9.81 6.08 -1.12
N VAL A 356 9.67 5.63 0.13
CA VAL A 356 8.39 5.71 0.85
C VAL A 356 8.25 6.94 1.73
N ASN A 357 9.09 7.95 1.61
CA ASN A 357 9.04 9.16 2.43
C ASN A 357 7.70 9.92 2.25
N SER A 358 7.08 10.37 3.35
CA SER A 358 5.73 10.95 3.30
C SER A 358 5.58 12.22 4.12
N CYS A 359 4.74 13.14 3.65
CA CYS A 359 4.25 14.27 4.48
C CYS A 359 3.08 13.89 5.39
N VAL A 360 2.56 12.67 5.27
CA VAL A 360 1.57 12.09 6.19
C VAL A 360 2.32 11.44 7.36
N PRO A 361 1.91 11.68 8.61
CA PRO A 361 2.55 11.05 9.76
C PRO A 361 2.49 9.52 9.72
N VAL A 362 3.65 8.87 9.90
CA VAL A 362 3.81 7.42 9.99
C VAL A 362 4.71 7.09 11.17
N ASP A 363 4.31 6.12 11.99
CA ASP A 363 5.06 5.70 13.18
C ASP A 363 6.42 5.12 12.79
N GLY A 364 7.44 5.38 13.61
CA GLY A 364 8.80 4.86 13.38
C GLY A 364 9.60 5.57 12.28
N ARG A 365 9.15 6.73 11.81
CA ARG A 365 9.84 7.55 10.81
C ARG A 365 10.41 8.84 11.40
N ASP A 366 11.53 9.29 10.85
CA ASP A 366 12.25 10.46 11.31
C ASP A 366 11.65 11.75 10.72
N PRO A 367 11.16 12.69 11.56
CA PRO A 367 10.59 13.94 11.08
C PRO A 367 11.71 14.93 10.71
N VAL A 368 11.65 15.49 9.51
CA VAL A 368 12.53 16.57 9.05
C VAL A 368 11.71 17.73 8.47
N GLN A 369 12.20 18.96 8.61
CA GLN A 369 11.56 20.13 7.98
C GLN A 369 12.08 20.32 6.56
N VAL A 370 11.14 20.44 5.61
CA VAL A 370 11.42 20.66 4.20
C VAL A 370 10.64 21.86 3.69
N GLY A 371 11.13 22.49 2.62
CA GLY A 371 10.40 23.57 1.95
C GLY A 371 9.06 23.11 1.39
N VAL A 372 8.17 24.07 1.10
CA VAL A 372 6.90 23.82 0.44
C VAL A 372 6.94 24.35 -0.98
N VAL A 373 6.45 23.54 -1.91
CA VAL A 373 6.14 23.94 -3.28
C VAL A 373 4.63 23.94 -3.41
N THR A 374 4.04 25.00 -3.96
CA THR A 374 2.62 25.05 -4.27
C THR A 374 2.34 24.64 -5.70
N VAL A 375 1.08 24.29 -5.99
CA VAL A 375 0.61 24.07 -7.38
C VAL A 375 0.92 25.30 -8.26
N GLY A 376 0.82 26.51 -7.74
CA GLY A 376 1.14 27.73 -8.48
C GLY A 376 2.62 27.86 -8.85
N GLU A 377 3.52 27.55 -7.92
CA GLU A 377 4.97 27.53 -8.16
C GLU A 377 5.37 26.42 -9.13
N LEU A 378 4.80 25.22 -8.97
CA LEU A 378 4.97 24.10 -9.90
C LEU A 378 4.60 24.49 -11.34
N LEU A 379 3.45 25.13 -11.53
CA LEU A 379 3.00 25.57 -12.85
C LEU A 379 3.81 26.74 -13.40
N SER A 380 4.32 27.62 -12.54
CA SER A 380 5.18 28.75 -12.95
C SER A 380 6.54 28.28 -13.45
N ALA A 381 7.02 27.13 -12.98
CA ALA A 381 8.23 26.49 -13.51
C ALA A 381 8.00 25.78 -14.86
N CYS A 382 6.74 25.56 -15.25
CA CYS A 382 6.41 24.98 -16.54
C CYS A 382 6.55 26.02 -17.66
N SER A 383 7.04 25.55 -18.80
CA SER A 383 7.25 26.37 -20.00
C SER A 383 6.10 26.33 -21.01
N SER A 384 5.11 25.47 -20.75
CA SER A 384 3.82 25.38 -21.41
C SER A 384 2.83 24.66 -20.47
N PRO A 385 1.51 24.74 -20.68
CA PRO A 385 0.54 24.02 -19.84
C PRO A 385 0.85 22.51 -19.78
N PRO A 386 0.86 21.89 -18.59
CA PRO A 386 1.11 20.47 -18.45
C PRO A 386 0.06 19.61 -19.16
N THR A 387 0.53 18.55 -19.81
CA THR A 387 -0.29 17.57 -20.54
C THR A 387 -0.18 16.17 -19.97
N VAL A 388 0.88 15.88 -19.21
CA VAL A 388 1.14 14.60 -18.55
C VAL A 388 1.58 14.86 -17.11
N ALA A 389 1.16 14.03 -16.16
CA ALA A 389 1.63 14.09 -14.77
C ALA A 389 1.83 12.69 -14.19
N LYS A 390 2.93 12.49 -13.46
CA LYS A 390 3.06 11.44 -12.44
C LYS A 390 2.86 12.07 -11.07
N VAL A 391 2.05 11.43 -10.24
CA VAL A 391 1.84 11.81 -8.85
C VAL A 391 1.92 10.57 -7.99
N ASP A 392 2.98 10.51 -7.20
CA ASP A 392 3.15 9.50 -6.16
C ASP A 392 3.98 10.19 -5.07
N ILE A 393 3.30 10.49 -3.96
CA ILE A 393 3.81 11.27 -2.83
C ILE A 393 3.30 10.69 -1.52
N GLU A 394 3.13 9.36 -1.48
CA GLU A 394 2.96 8.58 -0.25
C GLU A 394 1.81 9.05 0.65
N GLY A 395 0.65 9.34 0.06
CA GLY A 395 -0.57 9.80 0.73
C GLY A 395 -0.80 11.31 0.65
N GLY A 396 0.20 12.09 0.20
CA GLY A 396 0.03 13.51 -0.06
C GLY A 396 -0.91 13.84 -1.22
N GLU A 397 -1.18 12.87 -2.11
CA GLU A 397 -1.98 13.05 -3.31
C GLU A 397 -3.40 13.51 -3.01
N TYR A 398 -3.99 13.08 -1.89
CA TYR A 398 -5.34 13.46 -1.48
C TYR A 398 -5.47 14.95 -1.15
N GLU A 399 -4.38 15.61 -0.75
CA GLU A 399 -4.40 17.05 -0.48
C GLU A 399 -4.39 17.86 -1.79
N VAL A 400 -3.53 17.46 -2.73
CA VAL A 400 -3.12 18.32 -3.85
C VAL A 400 -3.81 17.99 -5.16
N LEU A 401 -4.21 16.74 -5.39
CA LEU A 401 -4.60 16.28 -6.72
C LEU A 401 -5.81 17.03 -7.29
N PRO A 402 -6.90 17.31 -6.54
CA PRO A 402 -8.03 18.08 -7.09
C PRO A 402 -7.66 19.51 -7.50
N GLN A 403 -6.77 20.16 -6.75
CA GLN A 403 -6.27 21.49 -7.12
C GLN A 403 -5.35 21.41 -8.34
N LEU A 404 -4.50 20.38 -8.44
CA LEU A 404 -3.61 20.17 -9.57
C LEU A 404 -4.40 19.94 -10.87
N ILE A 405 -5.38 19.02 -10.89
CA ILE A 405 -6.17 18.72 -12.09
C ILE A 405 -7.07 19.89 -12.51
N ALA A 406 -7.54 20.69 -11.54
CA ALA A 406 -8.29 21.91 -11.82
C ALA A 406 -7.42 23.01 -12.44
N ALA A 407 -6.16 23.12 -12.00
CA ALA A 407 -5.20 24.08 -12.53
C ALA A 407 -4.57 23.63 -13.86
N CYS A 408 -4.69 22.34 -14.23
CA CYS A 408 -4.16 21.77 -15.47
C CYS A 408 -5.29 21.33 -16.43
N PRO A 409 -6.00 22.26 -17.09
CA PRO A 409 -7.04 21.90 -18.05
C PRO A 409 -6.51 21.15 -19.27
N GLU A 410 -5.22 21.21 -19.60
CA GLU A 410 -4.65 20.44 -20.73
C GLU A 410 -4.10 19.06 -20.33
N LEU A 411 -4.15 18.71 -19.04
CA LEU A 411 -3.71 17.40 -18.56
C LEU A 411 -4.53 16.28 -19.20
N ARG A 412 -3.90 15.41 -19.99
CA ARG A 412 -4.56 14.33 -20.72
C ARG A 412 -4.15 12.95 -20.25
N LEU A 413 -2.99 12.83 -19.60
CA LEU A 413 -2.50 11.58 -19.01
C LEU A 413 -2.08 11.84 -17.56
N LEU A 414 -2.46 10.94 -16.67
CA LEU A 414 -2.10 10.98 -15.27
C LEU A 414 -1.71 9.57 -14.82
N SER A 415 -0.48 9.40 -14.38
CA SER A 415 -0.06 8.25 -13.56
C SER A 415 -0.20 8.65 -12.10
N LEU A 416 -0.96 7.90 -11.33
CA LEU A 416 -1.30 8.22 -9.95
C LEU A 416 -1.17 6.98 -9.08
N GLU A 417 -0.30 7.05 -8.08
CA GLU A 417 -0.29 6.06 -7.01
C GLU A 417 -1.19 6.49 -5.87
N LEU A 418 -2.20 5.66 -5.58
CA LEU A 418 -3.14 5.88 -4.49
C LEU A 418 -2.70 5.11 -3.27
N HIS A 419 -2.41 5.80 -2.17
CA HIS A 419 -1.98 5.18 -0.93
C HIS A 419 -3.18 4.89 -0.01
N PHE A 420 -3.35 3.63 0.41
CA PHE A 420 -4.43 3.13 1.26
C PHE A 420 -3.97 2.82 2.69
N THR A 421 -2.78 3.31 3.06
CA THR A 421 -2.11 3.07 4.35
C THR A 421 -2.92 3.56 5.56
N LYS A 422 -3.79 4.56 5.36
CA LYS A 422 -4.72 5.06 6.38
C LYS A 422 -6.15 4.62 6.06
N LYS A 423 -6.91 4.24 7.10
CA LYS A 423 -8.35 3.91 7.00
C LYS A 423 -9.14 5.00 6.28
N THR A 424 -8.95 6.26 6.68
CA THR A 424 -9.66 7.41 6.10
C THR A 424 -9.33 7.60 4.62
N PHE A 425 -8.11 7.28 4.21
CA PHE A 425 -7.73 7.29 2.79
C PHE A 425 -8.49 6.21 2.04
N ARG A 426 -8.46 4.98 2.55
CA ARG A 426 -9.09 3.83 1.90
C ARG A 426 -10.61 3.90 1.81
N LEU A 427 -11.29 4.24 2.90
CA LEU A 427 -12.75 4.19 2.98
C LEU A 427 -13.45 5.46 2.49
N HIS A 428 -12.74 6.60 2.43
CA HIS A 428 -13.36 7.88 2.14
C HIS A 428 -12.67 8.62 0.99
N LEU A 429 -11.37 8.92 1.12
CA LEU A 429 -10.71 9.81 0.17
C LEU A 429 -10.42 9.14 -1.17
N ALA A 430 -9.97 7.89 -1.21
CA ALA A 430 -9.69 7.20 -2.47
C ALA A 430 -10.94 6.97 -3.35
N PRO A 431 -12.08 6.49 -2.82
CA PRO A 431 -13.32 6.43 -3.60
C PRO A 431 -13.76 7.81 -4.08
N ALA A 432 -13.73 8.82 -3.21
CA ALA A 432 -14.12 10.18 -3.57
C ALA A 432 -13.20 10.81 -4.62
N LEU A 433 -11.89 10.51 -4.57
CA LEU A 433 -10.91 11.03 -5.53
C LEU A 433 -11.16 10.46 -6.93
N ARG A 434 -11.57 9.19 -7.02
CA ARG A 434 -11.97 8.57 -8.29
C ARG A 434 -13.20 9.24 -8.90
N GLU A 435 -14.19 9.58 -8.07
CA GLU A 435 -15.36 10.36 -8.52
C GLU A 435 -14.96 11.76 -8.99
N VAL A 436 -14.01 12.41 -8.30
CA VAL A 436 -13.45 13.69 -8.74
C VAL A 436 -12.73 13.53 -10.08
N LEU A 437 -11.88 12.51 -10.26
CA LEU A 437 -11.21 12.25 -11.54
C LEU A 437 -12.25 12.07 -12.67
N ALA A 438 -13.30 11.27 -12.44
CA ALA A 438 -14.38 11.07 -13.39
C ALA A 438 -15.13 12.38 -13.72
N LEU A 439 -15.42 13.21 -12.70
CA LEU A 439 -16.04 14.54 -12.87
C LEU A 439 -15.19 15.47 -13.74
N PHE A 440 -13.85 15.36 -13.63
CA PHE A 440 -12.90 16.10 -14.46
C PHE A 440 -12.65 15.47 -15.85
N GLY A 441 -13.37 14.39 -16.18
CA GLY A 441 -13.34 13.73 -17.47
C GLY A 441 -12.26 12.66 -17.64
N PHE A 442 -11.59 12.27 -16.55
CA PHE A 442 -10.61 11.20 -16.57
C PHE A 442 -11.29 9.82 -16.51
N ARG A 443 -10.74 8.86 -17.25
CA ARG A 443 -11.11 7.45 -17.19
C ARG A 443 -9.85 6.59 -16.98
N PRO A 444 -9.95 5.45 -16.28
CA PRO A 444 -8.81 4.58 -16.07
C PRO A 444 -8.32 3.98 -17.40
N LEU A 445 -7.01 3.87 -17.52
CA LEU A 445 -6.30 3.16 -18.59
C LEU A 445 -5.91 1.77 -18.09
N GLY A 446 -6.43 0.73 -18.72
CA GLY A 446 -6.17 -0.66 -18.34
C GLY A 446 -7.06 -1.16 -17.21
N ALA A 447 -6.80 -2.38 -16.76
CA ALA A 447 -7.44 -2.93 -15.57
C ALA A 447 -6.93 -2.17 -14.34
N VAL A 448 -7.83 -1.78 -13.45
CA VAL A 448 -7.46 -1.22 -12.16
C VAL A 448 -6.99 -2.38 -11.29
N PRO A 449 -5.73 -2.40 -10.77
CA PRO A 449 -5.25 -3.49 -9.94
C PRO A 449 -6.11 -3.73 -8.67
N SER A 450 -5.87 -4.79 -7.92
CA SER A 450 -6.53 -4.94 -6.61
C SER A 450 -5.93 -3.96 -5.58
N ILE A 451 -6.62 -3.75 -4.46
CA ILE A 451 -6.20 -2.81 -3.42
C ILE A 451 -5.08 -3.44 -2.57
N GLY A 452 -3.86 -2.88 -2.65
CA GLY A 452 -2.74 -3.13 -1.73
C GLY A 452 -2.56 -1.98 -0.72
N ALA A 453 -1.37 -1.86 -0.10
CA ALA A 453 -1.04 -0.68 0.71
C ALA A 453 -0.99 0.61 -0.12
N ALA A 454 -0.62 0.48 -1.39
CA ALA A 454 -0.71 1.49 -2.43
C ALA A 454 -1.21 0.84 -3.73
N GLN A 455 -1.58 1.67 -4.72
CA GLN A 455 -1.98 1.21 -6.04
C GLN A 455 -1.61 2.23 -7.10
N LEU A 456 -0.70 1.85 -7.99
CA LEU A 456 -0.48 2.59 -9.23
C LEU A 456 -1.68 2.44 -10.17
N THR A 457 -2.18 3.58 -10.63
CA THR A 457 -3.28 3.67 -11.59
C THR A 457 -2.93 4.67 -12.68
N HIS A 458 -3.35 4.39 -13.91
CA HIS A 458 -3.16 5.30 -15.03
C HIS A 458 -4.52 5.81 -15.51
N TRP A 459 -4.58 7.07 -15.90
CA TRP A 459 -5.81 7.75 -16.28
C TRP A 459 -5.58 8.55 -17.55
N GLU A 460 -6.60 8.57 -18.40
CA GLU A 460 -6.62 9.46 -19.56
C GLU A 460 -7.86 10.35 -19.55
N ARG A 461 -7.69 11.57 -20.06
CA ARG A 461 -8.79 12.47 -20.39
C ARG A 461 -8.85 12.62 -21.92
N PRO A 462 -9.81 11.98 -22.60
CA PRO A 462 -9.92 12.10 -24.05
C PRO A 462 -10.27 13.54 -24.46
N PRO A 463 -9.92 13.99 -25.67
CA PRO A 463 -10.23 15.34 -26.15
C PRO A 463 -11.73 15.67 -26.13
N SER A 464 -12.59 14.65 -26.23
CA SER A 464 -14.05 14.77 -26.17
C SER A 464 -14.63 14.79 -24.75
N ALA A 465 -13.80 14.66 -23.71
CA ALA A 465 -14.28 14.62 -22.34
C ALA A 465 -14.93 15.95 -21.93
N PRO A 466 -16.00 15.90 -21.13
CA PRO A 466 -16.59 17.12 -20.57
C PRO A 466 -15.56 17.83 -19.69
N ARG A 467 -15.56 19.17 -19.75
CA ARG A 467 -14.75 20.01 -18.85
C ARG A 467 -15.65 20.58 -17.76
N VAL A 468 -15.15 20.58 -16.52
CA VAL A 468 -15.82 21.26 -15.41
C VAL A 468 -15.81 22.76 -15.70
N ALA A 469 -16.99 23.39 -15.65
CA ALA A 469 -17.10 24.83 -15.86
C ALA A 469 -16.31 25.60 -14.79
N ASN A 470 -15.62 26.67 -15.17
CA ASN A 470 -14.80 27.48 -14.25
C ASN A 470 -15.60 27.99 -13.03
N SER A 471 -16.91 28.23 -13.19
CA SER A 471 -17.81 28.63 -12.09
C SER A 471 -18.03 27.53 -11.04
N LEU A 472 -17.85 26.25 -11.41
CA LEU A 472 -18.00 25.11 -10.51
C LEU A 472 -16.69 24.69 -9.82
N LEU A 473 -15.54 25.16 -10.30
CA LEU A 473 -14.24 24.80 -9.70
C LEU A 473 -14.14 25.26 -8.23
N PRO A 474 -14.43 26.53 -7.86
CA PRO A 474 -14.32 26.95 -6.46
C PRO A 474 -15.16 26.12 -5.47
N PRO A 475 -16.46 25.85 -5.71
CA PRO A 475 -17.25 25.05 -4.77
C PRO A 475 -16.82 23.58 -4.72
N ILE A 476 -16.42 22.97 -5.85
CA ILE A 476 -15.90 21.58 -5.86
C ILE A 476 -14.63 21.48 -5.00
N LEU A 477 -13.69 22.41 -5.19
CA LEU A 477 -12.44 22.42 -4.43
C LEU A 477 -12.68 22.74 -2.95
N ALA A 478 -13.66 23.59 -2.63
CA ALA A 478 -14.04 23.86 -1.24
C ALA A 478 -14.62 22.63 -0.54
N LEU A 479 -15.52 21.89 -1.22
CA LEU A 479 -16.08 20.64 -0.71
C LEU A 479 -14.98 19.59 -0.48
N TRP A 480 -14.07 19.45 -1.43
CA TRP A 480 -12.93 18.53 -1.29
C TRP A 480 -12.06 18.89 -0.10
N ARG A 481 -11.66 20.16 0.05
CA ARG A 481 -10.85 20.62 1.19
C ARG A 481 -11.52 20.31 2.52
N HIS A 482 -12.85 20.48 2.61
CA HIS A 482 -13.60 20.14 3.82
C HIS A 482 -13.56 18.63 4.12
N ALA A 483 -13.78 17.78 3.10
CA ALA A 483 -13.71 16.33 3.25
C ALA A 483 -12.30 15.85 3.65
N TYR A 484 -11.26 16.42 3.03
CA TYR A 484 -9.86 16.14 3.35
C TYR A 484 -9.53 16.56 4.78
N ALA A 485 -9.88 17.80 5.19
CA ALA A 485 -9.62 18.31 6.54
C ALA A 485 -10.27 17.41 7.62
N GLY A 486 -11.54 17.05 7.44
CA GLY A 486 -12.23 16.16 8.39
C GLY A 486 -11.64 14.73 8.44
N CYS A 487 -10.95 14.28 7.39
CA CYS A 487 -10.20 13.02 7.40
C CYS A 487 -8.81 13.17 8.05
N SER A 488 -8.14 14.31 7.83
CA SER A 488 -6.80 14.61 8.35
C SER A 488 -6.82 14.91 9.86
N GLU A 489 -7.83 15.64 10.36
CA GLU A 489 -7.99 15.93 11.79
C GLU A 489 -8.11 14.63 12.61
N ARG A 490 -8.90 13.67 12.12
CA ARG A 490 -9.02 12.33 12.72
C ARG A 490 -7.70 11.54 12.74
N LEU A 491 -6.80 11.80 11.80
CA LEU A 491 -5.45 11.21 11.79
C LEU A 491 -4.52 11.89 12.80
N ALA A 492 -4.57 13.22 12.88
CA ALA A 492 -3.75 14.00 13.82
C ALA A 492 -4.13 13.71 15.28
N GLU A 493 -5.42 13.58 15.58
CA GLU A 493 -5.89 13.19 16.91
C GLU A 493 -5.32 11.83 17.32
N ARG A 494 -5.32 10.82 16.44
CA ARG A 494 -4.75 9.49 16.75
C ARG A 494 -3.24 9.51 16.98
N ALA A 495 -2.48 10.24 16.17
CA ALA A 495 -1.03 10.37 16.34
C ALA A 495 -0.63 11.09 17.65
N GLY A 496 -1.45 12.05 18.09
CA GLY A 496 -1.25 12.76 19.36
C GLY A 496 -1.45 11.90 20.62
N TRP A 497 -2.13 10.75 20.51
CA TRP A 497 -2.29 9.80 21.62
C TRP A 497 -1.11 8.85 21.77
N GLN A 498 -0.45 8.47 20.67
CA GLN A 498 0.70 7.55 20.73
C GLN A 498 1.96 8.19 21.34
N SER A 499 2.11 9.51 21.30
CA SER A 499 3.24 10.21 21.96
C SER A 499 3.08 10.40 23.47
N LYS A 500 1.95 9.96 24.05
CA LYS A 500 1.64 10.04 25.48
C LYS A 500 1.55 8.69 26.20
N LEU A 501 1.86 7.60 25.52
CA LEU A 501 2.06 6.26 26.07
C LEU A 501 3.54 5.90 25.96
#